data_AF-A0A191TM11-F1
#
_entry.id   AF-A0A191TM11-F1
#
_cell.length_a   1.000
_cell.length_b   1.000
_cell.length_c   1.000
_cell.angle_alpha   90.00
_cell.angle_beta   90.00
_cell.angle_gamma   90.00
#
_symmetry.space_group_name_H-M   'P 1'
#
loop_
_entity.id
_entity.type
_entity.pdbx_description
1 polymer ?
#
loop_
_entity_poly.entity_id
_entity_poly.type
_entity_poly.pdbx_seq_one_letter_code
_entity_poly.pdbx_strand_id
1 'polypeptide(L)'
;MENQQNNITKGELMEEFIRNYFINSGYFVVRGIKYRYENNDITDVDLYLYGRSSSITRQRINVDIKNKKSPQAFERILWANGLRELLNFDSCIVATTDQRPVVHKFGQIHNTIILDGAFLSKLRSNSYPERLSEEELLQRFARNKSYKTFGNKDWRYIYEESKSRLLSELDFSGFNAALSYIAYFVEKVVTDFQKREEATRLLYLIISHLLITIDFILKDVAFLDVSEREKKLLNGFKFGNLGKEGVDKIISIAVQISGNKSANSFLKSLEGIPIEILKDFFSKNENTKNLFTWARDFEKIGFNNHFIIPEDLDSHLKGVISLLLDFLGVDRNKFFNSFQAQNQMKIPLKEKPENKNKSES
;
A
#
# COMPACT_ATOMS: atom_id res chain seq x y z
N MET A 1 29.42 3.24 4.32
CA MET A 1 28.13 3.91 4.64
C MET A 1 27.87 5.15 3.77
N GLU A 2 28.79 5.60 2.90
CA GLU A 2 28.60 6.80 2.06
C GLU A 2 27.88 6.59 0.71
N ASN A 3 27.58 5.36 0.28
CA ASN A 3 27.08 5.11 -1.09
C ASN A 3 25.55 4.99 -1.24
N GLN A 4 24.75 5.08 -0.17
CA GLN A 4 23.28 5.00 -0.26
C GLN A 4 22.59 6.36 -0.43
N GLN A 5 23.28 7.48 -0.18
CA GLN A 5 22.70 8.84 -0.24
C GLN A 5 22.80 9.52 -1.62
N ASN A 6 23.49 8.93 -2.60
CA ASN A 6 23.83 9.65 -3.85
C ASN A 6 22.65 9.89 -4.82
N ASN A 7 21.45 9.36 -4.55
CA ASN A 7 20.28 9.49 -5.43
C ASN A 7 19.04 10.15 -4.80
N ILE A 8 19.10 10.59 -3.54
CA ILE A 8 17.95 11.20 -2.85
C ILE A 8 18.14 12.71 -2.76
N THR A 9 17.17 13.47 -3.26
CA THR A 9 17.18 14.94 -3.20
C THR A 9 16.94 15.44 -1.78
N LYS A 10 17.30 16.71 -1.53
CA LYS A 10 17.03 17.39 -0.25
C LYS A 10 15.53 17.45 0.10
N GLY A 11 14.66 17.44 -0.90
CA GLY A 11 13.20 17.40 -0.72
C GLY A 11 12.75 16.04 -0.21
N GLU A 12 13.05 14.99 -0.97
CA GLU A 12 12.74 13.59 -0.64
C GLU A 12 13.31 13.18 0.72
N LEU A 13 14.53 13.61 1.03
CA LEU A 13 15.14 13.37 2.34
C LEU A 13 14.33 14.00 3.50
N MET A 14 13.77 15.19 3.29
CA MET A 14 12.93 15.83 4.30
C MET A 14 11.58 15.13 4.46
N GLU A 15 10.98 14.71 3.36
CA GLU A 15 9.76 13.89 3.40
C GLU A 15 9.99 12.60 4.20
N GLU A 16 11.13 11.94 4.01
CA GLU A 16 11.47 10.72 4.73
C GLU A 16 11.64 10.96 6.24
N PHE A 17 12.29 12.07 6.64
CA PHE A 17 12.41 12.42 8.06
C PHE A 17 11.04 12.70 8.70
N ILE A 18 10.17 13.42 8.01
CA ILE A 18 8.82 13.72 8.50
C ILE A 18 7.96 12.46 8.52
N ARG A 19 8.08 11.58 7.51
CA ARG A 19 7.43 10.27 7.49
C ARG A 19 7.80 9.46 8.72
N ASN A 20 9.10 9.36 9.03
CA ASN A 20 9.59 8.62 10.20
C ASN A 20 9.08 9.23 11.52
N TYR A 21 9.02 10.57 11.62
CA TYR A 21 8.42 11.24 12.77
C TYR A 21 6.97 10.81 13.02
N PHE A 22 6.13 10.78 11.98
CA PHE A 22 4.74 10.40 12.12
C PHE A 22 4.55 8.90 12.36
N ILE A 23 5.39 8.05 11.78
CA ILE A 23 5.39 6.61 12.09
C ILE A 23 5.68 6.37 13.57
N ASN A 24 6.68 7.05 14.12
CA ASN A 24 7.01 6.97 15.54
C ASN A 24 5.90 7.56 16.44
N SER A 25 5.10 8.48 15.89
CA SER A 25 3.90 9.02 16.52
C SER A 25 2.66 8.12 16.39
N GLY A 26 2.81 6.94 15.78
CA GLY A 26 1.75 5.92 15.69
C GLY A 26 0.89 5.95 14.43
N TYR A 27 1.22 6.77 13.43
CA TYR A 27 0.51 6.82 12.16
C TYR A 27 0.98 5.72 11.19
N PHE A 28 0.10 5.33 10.28
CA PHE A 28 0.48 4.73 9.01
C PHE A 28 0.72 5.86 8.00
N VAL A 29 1.85 5.84 7.29
CA VAL A 29 2.28 6.99 6.47
C VAL A 29 2.75 6.51 5.11
N VAL A 30 2.27 7.17 4.06
CA VAL A 30 2.67 6.90 2.67
C VAL A 30 3.14 8.20 2.02
N ARG A 31 4.24 8.11 1.26
CA ARG A 31 4.92 9.24 0.60
C ARG A 31 4.49 9.38 -0.86
N GLY A 32 4.56 10.62 -1.35
CA GLY A 32 4.49 10.96 -2.78
C GLY A 32 3.33 10.28 -3.50
N ILE A 33 2.10 10.56 -3.08
CA ILE A 33 0.92 9.88 -3.59
C ILE A 33 0.24 10.75 -4.63
N LYS A 34 0.04 10.20 -5.81
CA LYS A 34 -0.61 10.90 -6.90
C LYS A 34 -2.12 10.93 -6.71
N TYR A 35 -2.71 12.11 -6.72
CA TYR A 35 -4.15 12.27 -6.90
C TYR A 35 -4.48 12.34 -8.39
N ARG A 36 -5.39 11.46 -8.82
CA ARG A 36 -5.77 11.28 -10.23
C ARG A 36 -7.26 11.48 -10.41
N TYR A 37 -7.63 12.08 -11.53
CA TYR A 37 -9.02 12.18 -11.98
C TYR A 37 -9.08 11.86 -13.48
N GLU A 38 -9.89 10.88 -13.88
CA GLU A 38 -10.06 10.45 -15.28
C GLU A 38 -8.73 10.25 -16.04
N ASN A 39 -7.78 9.53 -15.42
CA ASN A 39 -6.42 9.27 -15.94
C ASN A 39 -5.48 10.48 -16.05
N ASN A 40 -5.87 11.65 -15.52
CA ASN A 40 -4.99 12.81 -15.43
C ASN A 40 -4.36 12.87 -14.03
N ASP A 41 -3.04 13.03 -13.97
CA ASP A 41 -2.32 13.39 -12.74
C ASP A 41 -2.70 14.84 -12.39
N ILE A 42 -3.50 15.02 -11.35
CA ILE A 42 -3.96 16.34 -10.92
C ILE A 42 -2.88 16.99 -10.06
N THR A 43 -2.41 16.26 -9.05
CA THR A 43 -1.38 16.72 -8.13
C THR A 43 -0.86 15.57 -7.27
N ASP A 44 0.18 15.84 -6.48
CA ASP A 44 0.81 14.91 -5.57
C ASP A 44 0.60 15.36 -4.12
N VAL A 45 0.40 14.40 -3.23
CA VAL A 45 0.34 14.58 -1.77
C VAL A 45 1.67 14.10 -1.19
N ASP A 46 2.45 15.01 -0.58
CA ASP A 46 3.80 14.68 -0.10
C ASP A 46 3.76 13.58 0.96
N LEU A 47 2.87 13.70 1.95
CA LEU A 47 2.52 12.60 2.87
C LEU A 47 1.02 12.48 3.07
N TYR A 48 0.55 11.24 2.99
CA TYR A 48 -0.73 10.81 3.53
C TYR A 48 -0.52 10.14 4.88
N LEU A 49 -1.30 10.52 5.88
CA LEU A 49 -1.32 9.88 7.17
C LEU A 49 -2.68 9.26 7.41
N TYR A 50 -2.65 8.04 7.91
CA TYR A 50 -3.80 7.35 8.46
C TYR A 50 -3.57 7.11 9.95
N GLY A 51 -4.43 7.70 10.77
CA GLY A 51 -4.46 7.52 12.21
C GLY A 51 -5.63 6.65 12.64
N ARG A 52 -5.39 5.75 13.60
CA ARG A 52 -6.41 4.97 14.28
C ARG A 52 -6.37 5.28 15.77
N SER A 53 -7.31 6.09 16.24
CA SER A 53 -7.40 6.49 17.66
C SER A 53 -8.36 5.63 18.47
N SER A 54 -9.34 4.99 17.84
CA SER A 54 -10.29 4.08 18.50
C SER A 54 -10.80 3.02 17.53
N SER A 55 -11.78 2.21 17.94
CA SER A 55 -12.48 1.26 17.05
C SER A 55 -13.27 1.97 15.94
N ILE A 56 -13.85 3.15 16.24
CA ILE A 56 -14.76 3.89 15.35
C ILE A 56 -14.12 5.11 14.69
N THR A 57 -13.02 5.60 15.26
CA THR A 57 -12.38 6.84 14.81
C THR A 57 -11.18 6.49 13.95
N ARG A 58 -11.19 6.99 12.73
CA ARG A 58 -10.04 7.02 11.81
C ARG A 58 -9.82 8.46 11.37
N GLN A 59 -8.57 8.83 11.21
CA GLN A 59 -8.18 10.16 10.79
C GLN A 59 -7.31 10.06 9.54
N ARG A 60 -7.63 10.87 8.54
CA ARG A 60 -6.88 11.02 7.29
C ARG A 60 -6.33 12.45 7.24
N ILE A 61 -5.04 12.57 6.98
CA ILE A 61 -4.33 13.86 7.02
C ILE A 61 -3.42 13.95 5.80
N ASN A 62 -3.44 15.09 5.12
CA ASN A 62 -2.42 15.43 4.12
C ASN A 62 -1.35 16.35 4.73
N VAL A 63 -0.09 16.14 4.35
CA VAL A 63 1.03 17.04 4.69
C VAL A 63 1.58 17.63 3.41
N ASP A 64 1.74 18.95 3.36
CA ASP A 64 2.55 19.66 2.37
C ASP A 64 3.92 20.00 2.99
N ILE A 65 5.00 19.67 2.28
CA ILE A 65 6.37 19.77 2.75
C ILE A 65 7.15 20.71 1.82
N LYS A 66 7.62 21.83 2.38
CA LYS A 66 8.43 22.81 1.66
C LYS A 66 9.75 23.10 2.33
N ASN A 67 10.79 22.40 1.86
CA ASN A 67 12.17 22.56 2.32
C ASN A 67 13.01 23.47 1.41
N LYS A 68 12.68 24.78 1.33
CA LYS A 68 13.36 25.77 0.45
C LYS A 68 13.65 27.08 1.18
N LYS A 69 14.65 27.85 0.72
CA LYS A 69 15.01 29.16 1.33
C LYS A 69 13.81 30.12 1.41
N SER A 70 12.98 30.17 0.38
CA SER A 70 11.69 30.87 0.39
C SER A 70 10.57 29.83 0.18
N PRO A 71 9.87 29.40 1.24
CA PRO A 71 8.91 28.31 1.15
C PRO A 71 7.49 28.76 0.78
N GLN A 72 7.22 30.06 0.67
CA GLN A 72 5.88 30.61 0.40
C GLN A 72 4.79 30.03 1.34
N ALA A 73 5.05 30.07 2.65
CA ALA A 73 4.27 29.33 3.65
C ALA A 73 2.75 29.64 3.63
N PHE A 74 2.36 30.90 3.38
CA PHE A 74 0.94 31.27 3.28
C PHE A 74 0.24 30.56 2.11
N GLU A 75 0.88 30.48 0.94
CA GLU A 75 0.36 29.73 -0.21
C GLU A 75 0.28 28.24 0.08
N ARG A 76 1.27 27.68 0.81
CA ARG A 76 1.27 26.28 1.22
C ARG A 76 0.10 25.95 2.16
N ILE A 77 -0.26 26.87 3.07
CA ILE A 77 -1.43 26.72 3.94
C ILE A 77 -2.72 26.68 3.10
N LEU A 78 -2.88 27.59 2.14
CA LEU A 78 -4.04 27.57 1.24
C LEU A 78 -4.09 26.27 0.42
N TRP A 79 -2.95 25.84 -0.11
CA TRP A 79 -2.81 24.62 -0.89
C TRP A 79 -3.19 23.37 -0.08
N ALA A 80 -2.62 23.21 1.12
CA ALA A 80 -2.88 22.06 1.98
C ALA A 80 -4.35 21.99 2.41
N ASN A 81 -5.00 23.12 2.68
CA ASN A 81 -6.43 23.16 2.96
C ASN A 81 -7.29 22.81 1.74
N GLY A 82 -6.92 23.31 0.55
CA GLY A 82 -7.60 22.95 -0.69
C GLY A 82 -7.56 21.44 -0.94
N LEU A 83 -6.40 20.81 -0.75
CA LEU A 83 -6.27 19.35 -0.83
C LEU A 83 -7.09 18.62 0.23
N ARG A 84 -7.09 19.11 1.48
CA ARG A 84 -7.90 18.53 2.57
C ARG A 84 -9.37 18.49 2.19
N GLU A 85 -9.90 19.62 1.71
CA GLU A 85 -11.30 19.74 1.31
C GLU A 85 -11.62 18.86 0.10
N LEU A 86 -10.78 18.89 -0.94
CA LEU A 86 -10.94 18.09 -2.15
C LEU A 86 -10.99 16.58 -1.87
N LEU A 87 -10.15 16.10 -0.96
CA LEU A 87 -10.04 14.67 -0.61
C LEU A 87 -10.93 14.27 0.59
N ASN A 88 -11.67 15.22 1.16
CA ASN A 88 -12.48 15.04 2.36
C ASN A 88 -11.66 14.47 3.54
N PHE A 89 -10.46 15.01 3.75
CA PHE A 89 -9.58 14.64 4.87
C PHE A 89 -9.93 15.43 6.13
N ASP A 90 -9.60 14.86 7.29
CA ASP A 90 -9.99 15.41 8.59
C ASP A 90 -9.15 16.64 8.98
N SER A 91 -7.91 16.70 8.52
CA SER A 91 -6.98 17.80 8.83
C SER A 91 -5.85 17.89 7.82
N CYS A 92 -5.07 18.96 7.87
CA CYS A 92 -3.85 19.11 7.09
C CYS A 92 -2.71 19.72 7.91
N ILE A 93 -1.49 19.49 7.44
CA ILE A 93 -0.26 19.95 8.06
C ILE A 93 0.62 20.59 7.00
N VAL A 94 1.29 21.69 7.36
CA VAL A 94 2.33 22.30 6.51
C VAL A 94 3.65 22.23 7.25
N ALA A 95 4.62 21.55 6.64
CA ALA A 95 6.00 21.51 7.08
C ALA A 95 6.85 22.49 6.26
N THR A 96 7.37 23.53 6.89
CA THR A 96 8.02 24.65 6.21
C THR A 96 9.28 25.10 6.92
N THR A 97 10.25 25.62 6.19
CA THR A 97 11.44 26.25 6.78
C THR A 97 11.18 27.65 7.33
N ASP A 98 9.99 28.20 7.11
CA ASP A 98 9.56 29.47 7.71
C ASP A 98 9.46 29.34 9.23
N GLN A 99 9.86 30.37 9.97
CA GLN A 99 9.83 30.42 11.44
C GLN A 99 9.06 31.64 11.96
N ARG A 100 8.50 32.46 11.06
CA ARG A 100 7.85 33.72 11.47
C ARG A 100 6.56 33.41 12.23
N PRO A 101 6.33 34.02 13.41
CA PRO A 101 5.12 33.79 14.21
C PRO A 101 3.80 34.06 13.48
N VAL A 102 3.83 34.94 12.47
CA VAL A 102 2.65 35.25 11.64
C VAL A 102 2.16 34.02 10.85
N VAL A 103 3.05 33.11 10.46
CA VAL A 103 2.68 31.87 9.74
C VAL A 103 1.91 30.94 10.66
N HIS A 104 2.34 30.80 11.92
CA HIS A 104 1.63 30.03 12.94
C HIS A 104 0.24 30.59 13.22
N LYS A 105 0.13 31.92 13.39
CA LYS A 105 -1.17 32.60 13.58
C LYS A 105 -2.10 32.35 12.40
N PHE A 106 -1.61 32.47 11.17
CA PHE A 106 -2.39 32.20 9.97
C PHE A 106 -2.81 30.73 9.87
N GLY A 107 -1.88 29.79 10.13
CA GLY A 107 -2.20 28.36 10.19
C GLY A 107 -3.30 28.05 11.20
N GLN A 108 -3.21 28.63 12.41
CA GLN A 108 -4.23 28.45 13.45
C GLN A 108 -5.61 28.95 13.03
N ILE A 109 -5.69 30.13 12.40
CA ILE A 109 -6.96 30.69 11.89
C ILE A 109 -7.60 29.77 10.85
N HIS A 110 -6.78 29.04 10.08
CA HIS A 110 -7.22 28.12 9.03
C HIS A 110 -7.18 26.64 9.43
N ASN A 111 -7.15 26.33 10.75
CA ASN A 111 -7.12 24.96 11.26
C ASN A 111 -6.03 24.08 10.62
N THR A 112 -4.85 24.65 10.41
CA THR A 112 -3.68 24.01 9.80
C THR A 112 -2.55 23.94 10.81
N ILE A 113 -2.01 22.74 11.01
CA ILE A 113 -0.87 22.54 11.91
C ILE A 113 0.40 22.94 11.15
N ILE A 114 1.24 23.77 11.78
CA ILE A 114 2.51 24.22 11.19
C ILE A 114 3.68 23.52 11.87
N LEU A 115 4.46 22.77 11.09
CA LEU A 115 5.76 22.24 11.48
C LEU A 115 6.85 23.17 10.92
N ASP A 116 7.33 24.09 11.76
CA ASP A 116 8.18 25.19 11.33
C ASP A 116 9.66 24.83 11.15
N GLY A 117 10.46 25.81 10.75
CA GLY A 117 11.88 25.59 10.48
C GLY A 117 12.68 25.16 11.71
N ALA A 118 12.24 25.47 12.93
CA ALA A 118 12.89 25.01 14.16
C ALA A 118 12.60 23.52 14.38
N PHE A 119 11.36 23.10 14.17
CA PHE A 119 10.97 21.68 14.18
C PHE A 119 11.73 20.87 13.12
N LEU A 120 11.77 21.34 11.87
CA LEU A 120 12.50 20.64 10.79
C LEU A 120 14.00 20.52 11.05
N SER A 121 14.58 21.49 11.77
CA SER A 121 16.00 21.44 12.13
C SER A 121 16.29 20.36 13.17
N LYS A 122 15.37 20.11 14.11
CA LYS A 122 15.47 19.01 15.08
C LYS A 122 15.31 17.64 14.42
N LEU A 123 14.49 17.53 13.37
CA LEU A 123 14.35 16.25 12.65
C LEU A 123 15.63 15.87 11.90
N ARG A 124 16.36 16.83 11.36
CA ARG A 124 17.62 16.58 10.62
C ARG A 124 18.74 15.99 11.48
N SER A 125 18.69 16.17 12.80
CA SER A 125 19.66 15.53 13.70
C SER A 125 19.35 14.06 14.00
N ASN A 126 18.18 13.57 13.59
CA ASN A 126 17.84 12.16 13.75
C ASN A 126 18.56 11.31 12.69
N SER A 127 18.93 10.09 13.07
CA SER A 127 19.46 9.11 12.13
C SER A 127 18.45 8.81 11.02
N TYR A 128 18.95 8.71 9.80
CA TYR A 128 18.13 8.28 8.66
C TYR A 128 17.60 6.86 8.90
N PRO A 129 16.33 6.56 8.59
CA PRO A 129 15.78 5.22 8.79
C PRO A 129 16.56 4.15 8.04
N GLU A 130 16.88 3.03 8.70
CA GLU A 130 17.57 1.91 8.07
C GLU A 130 16.59 1.05 7.25
N ARG A 131 16.27 1.52 6.03
CA ARG A 131 15.38 0.86 5.08
C ARG A 131 15.70 1.27 3.64
N LEU A 132 15.12 0.54 2.68
CA LEU A 132 15.16 0.93 1.27
C LEU A 132 14.41 2.25 1.10
N SER A 133 14.97 3.15 0.30
CA SER A 133 14.27 4.36 -0.08
C SER A 133 13.15 4.02 -1.07
N GLU A 134 12.12 4.84 -1.13
CA GLU A 134 11.03 4.65 -2.10
C GLU A 134 11.55 4.83 -3.53
N GLU A 135 12.46 5.76 -3.75
CA GLU A 135 13.11 5.99 -5.04
C GLU A 135 13.86 4.74 -5.53
N GLU A 136 14.55 4.02 -4.63
CA GLU A 136 15.20 2.75 -4.95
C GLU A 136 14.19 1.65 -5.34
N LEU A 137 13.11 1.50 -4.57
CA LEU A 137 12.05 0.54 -4.90
C LEU A 137 11.36 0.86 -6.23
N LEU A 138 11.02 2.14 -6.47
CA LEU A 138 10.39 2.57 -7.72
C LEU A 138 11.28 2.27 -8.94
N GLN A 139 12.61 2.46 -8.80
CA GLN A 139 13.56 2.08 -9.84
C GLN A 139 13.61 0.58 -10.09
N ARG A 140 13.56 -0.25 -9.04
CA ARG A 140 13.49 -1.72 -9.14
C ARG A 140 12.19 -2.16 -9.82
N PHE A 141 11.05 -1.60 -9.41
CA PHE A 141 9.73 -1.92 -9.96
C PHE A 141 9.57 -1.48 -11.42
N ALA A 142 10.17 -0.36 -11.83
CA ALA A 142 10.12 0.12 -13.21
C ALA A 142 10.78 -0.86 -14.22
N ARG A 143 11.66 -1.76 -13.77
CA ARG A 143 12.32 -2.76 -14.63
C ARG A 143 11.39 -3.90 -15.07
N ASN A 144 10.26 -4.07 -14.38
CA ASN A 144 9.37 -5.21 -14.56
C ASN A 144 8.04 -4.76 -15.18
N LYS A 145 7.62 -5.39 -16.28
CA LYS A 145 6.36 -5.07 -16.98
C LYS A 145 5.32 -6.18 -16.83
N SER A 146 4.05 -5.78 -16.76
CA SER A 146 2.90 -6.66 -16.86
C SER A 146 2.35 -6.69 -18.28
N TYR A 147 2.82 -7.65 -19.09
CA TYR A 147 2.51 -7.69 -20.52
C TYR A 147 1.06 -8.07 -20.87
N LYS A 148 0.27 -8.56 -19.90
CA LYS A 148 -1.11 -9.01 -20.14
C LYS A 148 -2.08 -8.40 -19.14
N THR A 149 -1.92 -8.72 -17.86
CA THR A 149 -2.88 -8.40 -16.81
C THR A 149 -3.11 -6.89 -16.63
N PHE A 150 -2.07 -6.08 -16.81
CA PHE A 150 -2.16 -4.62 -16.65
C PHE A 150 -1.67 -3.87 -17.89
N GLY A 151 -2.04 -4.33 -19.09
CA GLY A 151 -1.90 -3.55 -20.33
C GLY A 151 -0.49 -3.00 -20.59
N ASN A 152 0.55 -3.81 -20.38
CA ASN A 152 1.98 -3.45 -20.54
C ASN A 152 2.51 -2.38 -19.57
N LYS A 153 1.78 -2.06 -18.50
CA LYS A 153 2.26 -1.16 -17.45
C LYS A 153 3.40 -1.80 -16.65
N ASP A 154 4.32 -0.98 -16.17
CA ASP A 154 5.39 -1.42 -15.27
C ASP A 154 4.87 -1.65 -13.84
N TRP A 155 5.60 -2.38 -13.02
CA TRP A 155 5.18 -2.66 -11.64
C TRP A 155 5.18 -1.40 -10.77
N ARG A 156 5.98 -0.40 -11.12
CA ARG A 156 5.96 0.92 -10.51
C ARG A 156 4.57 1.56 -10.68
N TYR A 157 3.99 1.50 -11.88
CA TYR A 157 2.65 2.01 -12.13
C TYR A 157 1.61 1.31 -11.25
N ILE A 158 1.70 -0.01 -11.07
CA ILE A 158 0.76 -0.78 -10.23
C ILE A 158 0.90 -0.37 -8.76
N TYR A 159 2.13 -0.18 -8.27
CA TYR A 159 2.39 0.33 -6.93
C TYR A 159 1.83 1.74 -6.72
N GLU A 160 2.10 2.67 -7.64
CA GLU A 160 1.59 4.04 -7.62
C GLU A 160 0.06 4.09 -7.66
N GLU A 161 -0.58 3.27 -8.51
CA GLU A 161 -2.04 3.12 -8.53
C GLU A 161 -2.58 2.62 -7.18
N SER A 162 -1.91 1.65 -6.58
CA SER A 162 -2.30 1.16 -5.26
C SER A 162 -2.17 2.23 -4.18
N LYS A 163 -1.16 3.11 -4.24
CA LYS A 163 -1.04 4.27 -3.35
C LYS A 163 -2.15 5.29 -3.59
N SER A 164 -2.40 5.66 -4.84
CA SER A 164 -3.42 6.65 -5.22
C SER A 164 -4.80 6.30 -4.68
N ARG A 165 -5.16 5.01 -4.67
CA ARG A 165 -6.43 4.54 -4.09
C ARG A 165 -6.60 4.84 -2.60
N LEU A 166 -5.53 5.02 -1.84
CA LEU A 166 -5.63 5.42 -0.42
C LEU A 166 -6.22 6.82 -0.24
N LEU A 167 -6.11 7.69 -1.25
CA LEU A 167 -6.65 9.05 -1.18
C LEU A 167 -8.17 9.07 -1.35
N SER A 168 -8.70 8.32 -2.31
CA SER A 168 -10.09 8.45 -2.76
C SER A 168 -10.93 7.16 -2.72
N GLU A 169 -10.33 5.99 -2.56
CA GLU A 169 -10.98 4.68 -2.66
C GLU A 169 -10.73 3.81 -1.42
N LEU A 170 -10.91 4.37 -0.22
CA LEU A 170 -10.92 3.59 1.02
C LEU A 170 -12.29 2.91 1.23
N ASP A 171 -12.70 2.14 0.25
CA ASP A 171 -14.01 1.52 0.14
C ASP A 171 -13.90 0.14 -0.54
N PHE A 172 -15.04 -0.48 -0.86
CA PHE A 172 -15.05 -1.82 -1.45
C PHE A 172 -14.49 -1.84 -2.89
N SER A 173 -14.50 -0.71 -3.62
CA SER A 173 -13.82 -0.60 -4.91
C SER A 173 -12.31 -0.73 -4.73
N GLY A 174 -11.74 0.06 -3.83
CA GLY A 174 -10.31 0.01 -3.55
C GLY A 174 -9.87 -1.35 -2.99
N PHE A 175 -10.70 -1.97 -2.15
CA PHE A 175 -10.44 -3.32 -1.62
C PHE A 175 -10.37 -4.36 -2.75
N ASN A 176 -11.36 -4.38 -3.65
CA ASN A 176 -11.41 -5.33 -4.76
C ASN A 176 -10.31 -5.09 -5.79
N ALA A 177 -9.92 -3.83 -6.01
CA ALA A 177 -8.76 -3.49 -6.84
C ALA A 177 -7.46 -4.03 -6.22
N ALA A 178 -7.27 -3.86 -4.91
CA ALA A 178 -6.11 -4.38 -4.20
C ALA A 178 -6.04 -5.92 -4.23
N LEU A 179 -7.18 -6.63 -4.10
CA LEU A 179 -7.24 -8.09 -4.30
C LEU A 179 -6.78 -8.49 -5.71
N SER A 180 -7.13 -7.73 -6.74
CA SER A 180 -6.71 -7.99 -8.11
C SER A 180 -5.20 -7.83 -8.28
N TYR A 181 -4.59 -6.83 -7.61
CA TYR A 181 -3.14 -6.67 -7.59
C TYR A 181 -2.46 -7.81 -6.80
N ILE A 182 -3.00 -8.20 -5.65
CA ILE A 182 -2.51 -9.31 -4.83
C ILE A 182 -2.54 -10.61 -5.63
N ALA A 183 -3.63 -10.91 -6.33
CA ALA A 183 -3.74 -12.09 -7.19
C ALA A 183 -2.59 -12.17 -8.21
N TYR A 184 -2.33 -11.05 -8.88
CA TYR A 184 -1.23 -10.95 -9.84
C TYR A 184 0.13 -11.18 -9.18
N PHE A 185 0.43 -10.54 -8.04
CA PHE A 185 1.75 -10.68 -7.42
C PHE A 185 1.94 -12.04 -6.75
N VAL A 186 0.89 -12.65 -6.18
CA VAL A 186 0.94 -14.04 -5.71
C VAL A 186 1.33 -14.98 -6.86
N GLU A 187 0.71 -14.81 -8.05
CA GLU A 187 1.09 -15.57 -9.24
C GLU A 187 2.58 -15.36 -9.58
N LYS A 188 3.07 -14.10 -9.57
CA LYS A 188 4.49 -13.81 -9.87
C LYS A 188 5.45 -14.35 -8.84
N VAL A 189 5.11 -14.33 -7.56
CA VAL A 189 5.92 -14.98 -6.51
C VAL A 189 6.06 -16.47 -6.81
N VAL A 190 4.97 -17.15 -7.16
CA VAL A 190 5.00 -18.59 -7.40
C VAL A 190 5.73 -18.93 -8.71
N THR A 191 5.49 -18.18 -9.78
CA THR A 191 5.86 -18.57 -11.15
C THR A 191 7.14 -17.93 -11.70
N ASP A 192 7.51 -16.74 -11.26
CA ASP A 192 8.63 -15.98 -11.83
C ASP A 192 9.82 -15.94 -10.85
N PHE A 193 10.71 -16.92 -10.96
CA PHE A 193 11.88 -17.05 -10.08
C PHE A 193 12.80 -15.82 -10.10
N GLN A 194 12.98 -15.18 -11.27
CA GLN A 194 13.90 -14.06 -11.42
C GLN A 194 13.38 -12.78 -10.77
N LYS A 195 12.05 -12.60 -10.76
CA LYS A 195 11.41 -11.40 -10.19
C LYS A 195 10.78 -11.64 -8.82
N ARG A 196 10.97 -12.83 -8.25
CA ARG A 196 10.25 -13.30 -7.07
C ARG A 196 10.42 -12.40 -5.86
N GLU A 197 11.64 -11.96 -5.58
CA GLU A 197 11.93 -11.04 -4.47
C GLU A 197 11.13 -9.74 -4.61
N GLU A 198 11.27 -9.08 -5.76
CA GLU A 198 10.60 -7.80 -6.03
C GLU A 198 9.06 -7.94 -6.04
N ALA A 199 8.56 -9.05 -6.58
CA ALA A 199 7.12 -9.38 -6.53
C ALA A 199 6.63 -9.55 -5.09
N THR A 200 7.45 -10.16 -4.22
CA THR A 200 7.11 -10.39 -2.81
C THR A 200 7.12 -9.10 -2.02
N ARG A 201 8.11 -8.23 -2.24
CA ARG A 201 8.14 -6.90 -1.62
C ARG A 201 6.90 -6.11 -2.00
N LEU A 202 6.56 -6.06 -3.28
CA LEU A 202 5.38 -5.34 -3.76
C LEU A 202 4.07 -5.96 -3.25
N LEU A 203 4.00 -7.30 -3.15
CA LEU A 203 2.89 -7.99 -2.51
C LEU A 203 2.68 -7.52 -1.07
N TYR A 204 3.74 -7.44 -0.26
CA TYR A 204 3.63 -6.93 1.12
C TYR A 204 3.09 -5.49 1.16
N LEU A 205 3.58 -4.61 0.30
CA LEU A 205 3.11 -3.22 0.24
C LEU A 205 1.63 -3.11 -0.15
N ILE A 206 1.18 -3.93 -1.10
CA ILE A 206 -0.22 -3.94 -1.52
C ILE A 206 -1.12 -4.56 -0.45
N ILE A 207 -0.66 -5.60 0.24
CA ILE A 207 -1.37 -6.15 1.40
C ILE A 207 -1.52 -5.08 2.48
N SER A 208 -0.47 -4.31 2.75
CA SER A 208 -0.54 -3.17 3.66
C SER A 208 -1.64 -2.17 3.25
N HIS A 209 -1.71 -1.79 1.97
CA HIS A 209 -2.76 -0.90 1.48
C HIS A 209 -4.17 -1.51 1.61
N LEU A 210 -4.34 -2.80 1.26
CA LEU A 210 -5.61 -3.52 1.44
C LEU A 210 -6.05 -3.51 2.91
N LEU A 211 -5.13 -3.72 3.85
CA LEU A 211 -5.41 -3.73 5.28
C LEU A 211 -5.85 -2.36 5.80
N ILE A 212 -5.28 -1.26 5.30
CA ILE A 212 -5.75 0.10 5.61
C ILE A 212 -7.15 0.36 5.03
N THR A 213 -7.39 -0.09 3.80
CA THR A 213 -8.71 0.03 3.16
C THR A 213 -9.80 -0.69 3.96
N ILE A 214 -9.58 -1.96 4.34
CA ILE A 214 -10.56 -2.70 5.13
C ILE A 214 -10.68 -2.19 6.57
N ASP A 215 -9.60 -1.71 7.19
CA ASP A 215 -9.66 -1.05 8.50
C ASP A 215 -10.53 0.21 8.46
N PHE A 216 -10.48 0.97 7.36
CA PHE A 216 -11.33 2.14 7.16
C PHE A 216 -12.79 1.75 6.93
N ILE A 217 -13.08 0.79 6.05
CA ILE A 217 -14.45 0.26 5.83
C ILE A 217 -15.07 -0.19 7.15
N LEU A 218 -14.29 -0.89 7.98
CA LEU A 218 -14.79 -1.46 9.22
C LEU A 218 -15.21 -0.41 10.26
N LYS A 219 -14.71 0.83 10.18
CA LYS A 219 -15.16 1.91 11.08
C LYS A 219 -16.65 2.21 10.91
N ASP A 220 -17.16 2.11 9.68
CA ASP A 220 -18.56 2.45 9.32
C ASP A 220 -19.54 1.31 9.59
N VAL A 221 -19.03 0.16 10.06
CA VAL A 221 -19.83 -1.03 10.43
C VAL A 221 -19.53 -1.52 11.84
N ALA A 222 -18.69 -0.80 12.58
CA ALA A 222 -18.25 -1.18 13.91
C ALA A 222 -19.39 -1.23 14.95
N PHE A 223 -20.48 -0.48 14.72
CA PHE A 223 -21.66 -0.43 15.59
C PHE A 223 -22.79 -1.37 15.17
N LEU A 224 -22.69 -1.98 13.97
CA LEU A 224 -23.69 -2.92 13.49
C LEU A 224 -23.61 -4.22 14.29
N ASP A 225 -24.72 -4.94 14.37
CA ASP A 225 -24.68 -6.29 14.90
C ASP A 225 -23.83 -7.21 14.01
N VAL A 226 -23.49 -8.40 14.54
CA VAL A 226 -22.61 -9.34 13.83
C VAL A 226 -23.19 -9.75 12.48
N SER A 227 -24.51 -9.99 12.41
CA SER A 227 -25.20 -10.45 11.21
C SER A 227 -25.26 -9.37 10.12
N GLU A 228 -25.60 -8.14 10.50
CA GLU A 228 -25.65 -6.99 9.61
C GLU A 228 -24.27 -6.62 9.07
N ARG A 229 -23.25 -6.64 9.94
CA ARG A 229 -21.86 -6.42 9.54
C ARG A 229 -21.42 -7.47 8.54
N GLU A 230 -21.71 -8.74 8.80
CA GLU A 230 -21.39 -9.84 7.88
C GLU A 230 -22.10 -9.69 6.53
N LYS A 231 -23.39 -9.34 6.54
CA LYS A 231 -24.15 -9.08 5.32
C LYS A 231 -23.57 -7.91 4.52
N LYS A 232 -23.17 -6.83 5.19
CA LYS A 232 -22.59 -5.64 4.55
C LYS A 232 -21.21 -5.94 3.94
N LEU A 233 -20.36 -6.68 4.67
CA LEU A 233 -19.05 -7.13 4.15
C LEU A 233 -19.22 -8.08 2.96
N LEU A 234 -20.10 -9.08 3.07
CA LEU A 234 -20.38 -10.02 1.97
C LEU A 234 -20.86 -9.27 0.72
N ASN A 235 -21.80 -8.36 0.87
CA ASN A 235 -22.33 -7.56 -0.22
C ASN A 235 -21.24 -6.69 -0.86
N GLY A 236 -20.43 -6.02 -0.05
CA GLY A 236 -19.35 -5.15 -0.52
C GLY A 236 -18.22 -5.91 -1.22
N PHE A 237 -17.75 -7.02 -0.66
CA PHE A 237 -16.71 -7.85 -1.29
C PHE A 237 -17.16 -8.39 -2.64
N LYS A 238 -18.43 -8.80 -2.77
CA LYS A 238 -18.97 -9.39 -4.01
C LYS A 238 -19.32 -8.36 -5.08
N PHE A 239 -19.98 -7.27 -4.67
CA PHE A 239 -20.66 -6.34 -5.59
C PHE A 239 -20.08 -4.92 -5.55
N GLY A 240 -19.04 -4.69 -4.75
CA GLY A 240 -18.44 -3.37 -4.57
C GLY A 240 -19.39 -2.38 -3.90
N ASN A 241 -19.16 -1.09 -4.12
CA ASN A 241 -19.90 0.00 -3.51
C ASN A 241 -21.39 0.06 -3.94
N LEU A 242 -21.71 -0.47 -5.12
CA LEU A 242 -23.09 -0.47 -5.64
C LEU A 242 -24.00 -1.49 -4.93
N GLY A 243 -23.40 -2.52 -4.33
CA GLY A 243 -24.14 -3.64 -3.74
C GLY A 243 -24.93 -4.44 -4.78
N LYS A 244 -25.56 -5.52 -4.31
CA LYS A 244 -26.35 -6.44 -5.14
C LYS A 244 -27.44 -5.73 -5.93
N GLU A 245 -28.25 -4.90 -5.27
CA GLU A 245 -29.37 -4.19 -5.92
C GLU A 245 -28.90 -3.24 -7.03
N GLY A 246 -27.80 -2.52 -6.81
CA GLY A 246 -27.22 -1.65 -7.83
C GLY A 246 -26.69 -2.43 -9.03
N VAL A 247 -26.01 -3.56 -8.79
CA VAL A 247 -25.53 -4.46 -9.86
C VAL A 247 -26.71 -5.08 -10.62
N ASP A 248 -27.74 -5.57 -9.93
CA ASP A 248 -28.95 -6.13 -10.54
C ASP A 248 -29.67 -5.09 -11.43
N LYS A 249 -29.69 -3.82 -11.00
CA LYS A 249 -30.25 -2.71 -11.80
C LYS A 249 -29.43 -2.44 -13.07
N ILE A 250 -28.10 -2.39 -12.99
CA ILE A 250 -27.24 -2.20 -14.18
C ILE A 250 -27.43 -3.35 -15.16
N ILE A 251 -27.50 -4.58 -14.66
CA ILE A 251 -27.69 -5.78 -15.47
C ILE A 251 -29.07 -5.77 -16.14
N SER A 252 -30.13 -5.44 -15.41
CA SER A 252 -31.48 -5.38 -16.01
C SER A 252 -31.56 -4.35 -17.13
N ILE A 253 -30.96 -3.16 -16.96
CA ILE A 253 -30.83 -2.15 -18.02
C ILE A 253 -30.02 -2.71 -19.20
N ALA A 254 -28.88 -3.36 -18.96
CA ALA A 254 -28.06 -3.93 -20.02
C ALA A 254 -28.81 -5.00 -20.81
N VAL A 255 -29.56 -5.89 -20.14
CA VAL A 255 -30.39 -6.93 -20.78
C VAL A 255 -31.52 -6.29 -21.59
N GLN A 256 -32.17 -5.24 -21.08
CA GLN A 256 -33.23 -4.52 -21.79
C GLN A 256 -32.72 -3.80 -23.05
N ILE A 257 -31.52 -3.20 -22.98
CA ILE A 257 -30.92 -2.46 -24.11
C ILE A 257 -30.36 -3.40 -25.17
N SER A 258 -29.72 -4.52 -24.76
CA SER A 258 -28.89 -5.33 -25.67
C SER A 258 -29.41 -6.75 -25.93
N GLY A 259 -30.48 -7.20 -25.23
CA GLY A 259 -31.02 -8.56 -25.34
C GLY A 259 -30.01 -9.66 -24.96
N ASN A 260 -28.93 -9.29 -24.28
CA ASN A 260 -27.68 -10.03 -24.31
C ASN A 260 -27.58 -11.04 -23.17
N LYS A 261 -27.43 -12.33 -23.51
CA LYS A 261 -27.31 -13.44 -22.55
C LYS A 261 -26.06 -13.36 -21.66
N SER A 262 -25.08 -12.52 -22.00
CA SER A 262 -23.81 -12.38 -21.27
C SER A 262 -23.98 -11.80 -19.85
N ALA A 263 -25.04 -11.03 -19.61
CA ALA A 263 -25.28 -10.42 -18.31
C ALA A 263 -25.68 -11.47 -17.23
N ASN A 264 -26.40 -12.52 -17.63
CA ASN A 264 -26.71 -13.64 -16.73
C ASN A 264 -25.49 -14.53 -16.46
N SER A 265 -24.58 -14.69 -17.43
CA SER A 265 -23.31 -15.38 -17.16
C SER A 265 -22.41 -14.59 -16.21
N PHE A 266 -22.47 -13.26 -16.21
CA PHE A 266 -21.75 -12.43 -15.25
C PHE A 266 -22.24 -12.67 -13.81
N LEU A 267 -23.56 -12.71 -13.57
CA LEU A 267 -24.10 -13.06 -12.23
C LEU A 267 -23.63 -14.42 -11.74
N LYS A 268 -23.67 -15.44 -12.61
CA LYS A 268 -23.16 -16.78 -12.26
C LYS A 268 -21.67 -16.76 -11.94
N SER A 269 -20.88 -15.91 -12.59
CA SER A 269 -19.45 -15.79 -12.27
C SER A 269 -19.22 -15.16 -10.90
N LEU A 270 -20.08 -14.24 -10.45
CA LEU A 270 -20.04 -13.68 -9.10
C LEU A 270 -20.43 -14.70 -8.03
N GLU A 271 -21.32 -15.65 -8.34
CA GLU A 271 -21.74 -16.71 -7.42
C GLU A 271 -20.59 -17.63 -7.00
N GLY A 272 -19.61 -17.86 -7.87
CA GLY A 272 -18.46 -18.74 -7.60
C GLY A 272 -17.30 -18.11 -6.83
N ILE A 273 -17.36 -16.83 -6.47
CA ILE A 273 -16.25 -16.15 -5.76
C ILE A 273 -16.32 -16.52 -4.26
N PRO A 274 -15.27 -17.11 -3.67
CA PRO A 274 -15.27 -17.61 -2.28
C PRO A 274 -15.05 -16.49 -1.26
N ILE A 275 -15.91 -15.46 -1.28
CA ILE A 275 -15.81 -14.27 -0.41
C ILE A 275 -16.09 -14.57 1.08
N GLU A 276 -16.67 -15.72 1.38
CA GLU A 276 -17.08 -16.16 2.70
C GLU A 276 -15.88 -16.24 3.64
N ILE A 277 -14.73 -16.69 3.12
CA ILE A 277 -13.48 -16.75 3.90
C ILE A 277 -13.00 -15.35 4.31
N LEU A 278 -13.13 -14.36 3.41
CA LEU A 278 -12.77 -12.98 3.69
C LEU A 278 -13.74 -12.37 4.70
N LYS A 279 -15.05 -12.59 4.52
CA LYS A 279 -16.09 -12.17 5.46
C LYS A 279 -15.82 -12.72 6.86
N ASP A 280 -15.64 -14.04 6.98
CA ASP A 280 -15.41 -14.72 8.26
C ASP A 280 -14.14 -14.23 8.96
N PHE A 281 -13.11 -13.87 8.19
CA PHE A 281 -11.89 -13.33 8.75
C PHE A 281 -12.06 -11.88 9.22
N PHE A 282 -12.58 -11.00 8.37
CA PHE A 282 -12.68 -9.56 8.65
C PHE A 282 -13.84 -9.18 9.57
N SER A 283 -14.84 -10.05 9.76
CA SER A 283 -15.92 -9.84 10.74
C SER A 283 -15.47 -10.13 12.19
N LYS A 284 -14.37 -10.86 12.40
CA LYS A 284 -13.89 -11.20 13.74
C LYS A 284 -13.20 -10.01 14.42
N ASN A 285 -13.71 -9.63 15.59
CA ASN A 285 -13.19 -8.50 16.37
C ASN A 285 -11.70 -8.63 16.70
N GLU A 286 -11.20 -9.85 16.94
CA GLU A 286 -9.77 -10.11 17.18
C GLU A 286 -8.92 -9.69 15.98
N ASN A 287 -9.35 -10.03 14.76
CA ASN A 287 -8.65 -9.65 13.53
C ASN A 287 -8.79 -8.14 13.28
N THR A 288 -9.99 -7.58 13.40
CA THR A 288 -10.27 -6.16 13.16
C THR A 288 -9.41 -5.24 14.05
N LYS A 289 -9.11 -5.64 15.28
CA LYS A 289 -8.23 -4.86 16.18
C LYS A 289 -6.79 -4.77 15.70
N ASN A 290 -6.32 -5.77 14.96
CA ASN A 290 -4.93 -5.88 14.54
C ASN A 290 -4.65 -5.38 13.12
N LEU A 291 -5.67 -5.16 12.29
CA LEU A 291 -5.52 -4.74 10.88
C LEU A 291 -4.57 -3.56 10.68
N PHE A 292 -4.69 -2.52 11.52
CA PHE A 292 -3.85 -1.33 11.44
C PHE A 292 -2.38 -1.63 11.76
N THR A 293 -2.14 -2.47 12.78
CA THR A 293 -0.79 -2.93 13.14
C THR A 293 -0.19 -3.78 12.03
N TRP A 294 -0.94 -4.78 11.54
CA TRP A 294 -0.50 -5.63 10.44
C TRP A 294 -0.19 -4.84 9.17
N ALA A 295 -0.97 -3.81 8.85
CA ALA A 295 -0.67 -2.92 7.72
C ALA A 295 0.71 -2.25 7.89
N ARG A 296 0.98 -1.66 9.05
CA ARG A 296 2.28 -1.02 9.35
C ARG A 296 3.43 -2.03 9.30
N ASP A 297 3.21 -3.25 9.76
CA ASP A 297 4.23 -4.31 9.74
C ASP A 297 4.54 -4.74 8.30
N PHE A 298 3.52 -4.96 7.46
CA PHE A 298 3.72 -5.29 6.04
C PHE A 298 4.43 -4.17 5.27
N GLU A 299 4.09 -2.90 5.52
CA GLU A 299 4.83 -1.76 4.96
C GLU A 299 6.30 -1.82 5.35
N LYS A 300 6.57 -1.96 6.66
CA LYS A 300 7.94 -2.00 7.19
C LYS A 300 8.74 -3.12 6.55
N ILE A 301 8.13 -4.30 6.38
CA ILE A 301 8.78 -5.47 5.79
C ILE A 301 9.03 -5.28 4.30
N GLY A 302 8.06 -4.72 3.55
CA GLY A 302 8.21 -4.46 2.11
C GLY A 302 9.42 -3.57 1.79
N PHE A 303 9.70 -2.60 2.65
CA PHE A 303 10.83 -1.68 2.53
C PHE A 303 12.10 -2.10 3.29
N ASN A 304 12.12 -3.26 3.95
CA ASN A 304 13.30 -3.67 4.71
C ASN A 304 14.53 -3.83 3.79
N ASN A 305 15.69 -3.29 4.20
CA ASN A 305 16.96 -3.46 3.50
C ASN A 305 17.28 -4.93 3.24
N HIS A 306 17.07 -5.76 4.27
CA HIS A 306 17.19 -7.20 4.17
C HIS A 306 15.85 -7.78 3.74
N PHE A 307 15.87 -8.54 2.65
CA PHE A 307 14.67 -9.19 2.16
C PHE A 307 14.21 -10.27 3.16
N ILE A 308 12.93 -10.24 3.51
CA ILE A 308 12.29 -11.23 4.40
C ILE A 308 11.41 -12.13 3.55
N ILE A 309 11.78 -13.41 3.48
CA ILE A 309 10.98 -14.42 2.78
C ILE A 309 9.66 -14.68 3.52
N PRO A 310 8.59 -15.11 2.83
CA PRO A 310 7.29 -15.36 3.47
C PRO A 310 7.35 -16.36 4.63
N GLU A 311 8.28 -17.32 4.59
CA GLU A 311 8.47 -18.31 5.65
C GLU A 311 9.11 -17.74 6.92
N ASP A 312 9.73 -16.56 6.85
CA ASP A 312 10.36 -15.93 8.02
C ASP A 312 9.46 -14.85 8.67
N LEU A 313 8.24 -14.67 8.15
CA LEU A 313 7.27 -13.74 8.70
C LEU A 313 6.69 -14.24 10.03
N ASP A 314 6.28 -13.29 10.87
CA ASP A 314 5.50 -13.59 12.07
C ASP A 314 4.21 -14.35 11.73
N SER A 315 3.79 -15.23 12.64
CA SER A 315 2.64 -16.14 12.44
C SER A 315 1.35 -15.40 12.04
N HIS A 316 1.10 -14.24 12.62
CA HIS A 316 -0.08 -13.42 12.30
C HIS A 316 -0.04 -12.89 10.86
N LEU A 317 1.12 -12.46 10.37
CA LEU A 317 1.29 -11.99 8.99
C LEU A 317 1.21 -13.15 7.99
N LYS A 318 1.81 -14.30 8.32
CA LYS A 318 1.60 -15.55 7.56
C LYS A 318 0.12 -15.93 7.49
N GLY A 319 -0.64 -15.69 8.56
CA GLY A 319 -2.09 -15.90 8.61
C GLY A 319 -2.84 -15.04 7.60
N VAL A 320 -2.51 -13.75 7.49
CA VAL A 320 -3.09 -12.83 6.49
C VAL A 320 -2.74 -13.28 5.07
N ILE A 321 -1.49 -13.66 4.80
CA ILE A 321 -1.11 -14.19 3.49
C ILE A 321 -1.89 -15.47 3.20
N SER A 322 -1.96 -16.40 4.15
CA SER A 322 -2.66 -17.68 4.01
C SER A 322 -4.14 -17.49 3.66
N LEU A 323 -4.81 -16.54 4.31
CA LEU A 323 -6.19 -16.15 3.98
C LEU A 323 -6.31 -15.72 2.50
N LEU A 324 -5.41 -14.86 2.04
CA LEU A 324 -5.42 -14.37 0.66
C LEU A 324 -5.12 -15.48 -0.33
N LEU A 325 -4.19 -16.38 0.00
CA LEU A 325 -3.88 -17.55 -0.83
C LEU A 325 -5.08 -18.49 -0.96
N ASP A 326 -5.77 -18.78 0.14
CA ASP A 326 -6.99 -19.61 0.12
C ASP A 326 -8.10 -18.96 -0.72
N PHE A 327 -8.31 -17.66 -0.55
CA PHE A 327 -9.27 -16.91 -1.35
C PHE A 327 -8.95 -17.00 -2.86
N LEU A 328 -7.66 -16.98 -3.21
CA LEU A 328 -7.18 -17.10 -4.59
C LEU A 328 -7.08 -18.56 -5.09
N GLY A 329 -7.33 -19.56 -4.23
CA GLY A 329 -7.15 -20.98 -4.57
C GLY A 329 -5.69 -21.38 -4.84
N VAL A 330 -4.72 -20.67 -4.24
CA VAL A 330 -3.29 -20.94 -4.39
C VAL A 330 -2.80 -21.82 -3.25
N ASP A 331 -2.11 -22.92 -3.59
CA ASP A 331 -1.55 -23.83 -2.60
C ASP A 331 -0.54 -23.11 -1.68
N ARG A 332 -0.82 -23.12 -0.37
CA ARG A 332 0.00 -22.43 0.63
C ARG A 332 1.44 -22.94 0.64
N ASN A 333 1.64 -24.25 0.57
CA ASN A 333 2.99 -24.84 0.59
C ASN A 333 3.82 -24.39 -0.61
N LYS A 334 3.21 -24.34 -1.80
CA LYS A 334 3.85 -23.86 -3.03
C LYS A 334 4.29 -22.41 -2.91
N PHE A 335 3.49 -21.57 -2.26
CA PHE A 335 3.83 -20.16 -2.02
C PHE A 335 4.94 -20.01 -0.97
N PHE A 336 4.77 -20.56 0.23
CA PHE A 336 5.71 -20.39 1.34
C PHE A 336 7.07 -21.05 1.06
N ASN A 337 7.08 -22.21 0.39
CA ASN A 337 8.32 -22.90 0.02
C ASN A 337 8.93 -22.39 -1.30
N SER A 338 8.36 -21.36 -1.94
CA SER A 338 8.84 -20.87 -3.23
C SER A 338 10.32 -20.47 -3.18
N PHE A 339 10.83 -20.03 -2.04
CA PHE A 339 12.22 -19.60 -1.85
C PHE A 339 13.20 -20.72 -1.45
N GLN A 340 12.73 -21.91 -1.04
CA GLN A 340 13.61 -22.98 -0.55
C GLN A 340 14.48 -23.60 -1.66
N ALA A 341 14.05 -23.55 -2.92
CA ALA A 341 14.82 -24.05 -4.07
C ALA A 341 16.11 -23.25 -4.35
N GLN A 342 16.29 -22.07 -3.74
CA GLN A 342 17.50 -21.24 -3.91
C GLN A 342 18.70 -21.76 -3.10
N ASN A 343 18.47 -22.50 -2.01
CA ASN A 343 19.54 -23.02 -1.15
C ASN A 343 20.21 -24.29 -1.69
N GLN A 344 19.58 -25.01 -2.62
CA GLN A 344 20.13 -26.26 -3.18
C GLN A 344 21.04 -26.05 -4.41
N MET A 345 21.09 -24.86 -5.01
CA MET A 345 22.00 -24.55 -6.14
C MET A 345 23.37 -24.03 -5.70
N LYS A 346 23.64 -23.87 -4.40
CA LYS A 346 24.98 -23.63 -3.85
C LYS A 346 25.66 -24.96 -3.48
N ILE A 347 25.76 -25.91 -4.41
CA ILE A 347 26.70 -27.01 -4.26
C ILE A 347 28.05 -26.49 -4.74
N PRO A 348 29.14 -26.56 -3.95
CA PRO A 348 30.46 -26.18 -4.44
C PRO A 348 30.78 -27.07 -5.64
N LEU A 349 31.13 -26.45 -6.77
CA LEU A 349 31.80 -27.13 -7.87
C LEU A 349 32.99 -27.91 -7.26
N LYS A 350 32.91 -29.24 -7.27
CA LYS A 350 34.04 -30.10 -6.89
C LYS A 350 35.23 -29.65 -7.73
N GLU A 351 36.31 -29.26 -7.05
CA GLU A 351 37.59 -28.98 -7.66
C GLU A 351 38.00 -30.16 -8.56
N LYS A 352 38.35 -29.87 -9.81
CA LYS A 352 38.93 -30.86 -10.72
C LYS A 352 40.28 -31.31 -10.13
N PRO A 353 40.59 -32.62 -10.14
CA PRO A 353 41.89 -33.09 -9.67
C PRO A 353 43.01 -32.54 -10.56
N GLU A 354 44.06 -32.03 -9.93
CA GLU A 354 45.29 -31.56 -10.59
C GLU A 354 45.93 -32.68 -11.43
N ASN A 355 46.15 -32.39 -12.71
CA ASN A 355 46.98 -33.21 -13.57
C ASN A 355 48.45 -33.07 -13.13
N LYS A 356 48.97 -34.12 -12.47
CA LYS A 356 50.42 -34.33 -12.36
C LYS A 356 50.97 -34.71 -13.73
N ASN A 357 51.48 -33.73 -14.48
CA ASN A 357 52.36 -34.00 -15.60
C ASN A 357 53.72 -34.49 -15.07
N LYS A 358 54.04 -35.74 -15.39
CA LYS A 358 55.40 -36.25 -15.42
C LYS A 358 56.14 -35.59 -16.59
N SER A 359 57.28 -34.96 -16.29
CA SER A 359 58.31 -34.64 -17.29
C SER A 359 59.45 -35.64 -17.10
N GLU A 360 59.55 -36.60 -18.01
CA GLU A 360 60.80 -37.31 -18.33
C GLU A 360 61.16 -36.95 -19.77
N SER A 361 62.48 -36.79 -19.98
CA SER A 361 63.26 -36.41 -21.16
C SER A 361 63.17 -34.97 -21.65
#